data_AF-A0A6F9WUQ2-F1
#
_entry.id   AF-A0A6F9WUQ2-F1
#
_cell.length_a   1.000
_cell.length_b   1.000
_cell.length_c   1.000
_cell.angle_alpha   90.00
_cell.angle_beta   90.00
_cell.angle_gamma   90.00
#
_symmetry.space_group_name_H-M   'P 1'
#
loop_
_entity.id
_entity.type
_entity.pdbx_description
1 polymer ?
#
loop_
_entity_poly.entity_id
_entity_poly.type
_entity_poly.pdbx_seq_one_letter_code
_entity_poly.pdbx_strand_id
1 'polypeptide(L)'
;MRDSGTYRRSYFIKALILTTIIVSILGYVDFITGEISIDILYIFCLCAVTWYTNRLIGMICILEFILAKTTADYYDQVKIGSHLYEWNTFNYVVMYVVICLCVGKLKKSLYR
;
A
#
# COMPACT_ATOMS: atom_id res chain seq x y z
N MET A 1 -23.85 27.27 7.12
CA MET A 1 -23.50 26.25 6.11
C MET A 1 -21.98 26.26 5.96
N ARG A 2 -21.25 25.41 6.69
CA ARG A 2 -19.78 25.29 6.56
C ARG A 2 -19.47 24.24 5.50
N ASP A 3 -18.61 24.62 4.56
CA ASP A 3 -18.19 23.88 3.38
C ASP A 3 -17.98 22.37 3.59
N SER A 4 -18.85 21.57 2.98
CA SER A 4 -18.72 20.11 2.89
C SER A 4 -17.43 19.68 2.19
N GLY A 5 -16.84 20.54 1.35
CA GLY A 5 -15.56 20.30 0.67
C GLY A 5 -14.35 20.30 1.62
N THR A 6 -14.33 21.19 2.61
CA THR A 6 -13.20 21.34 3.55
C THR A 6 -13.08 20.14 4.48
N TYR A 7 -14.22 19.61 4.95
CA TYR A 7 -14.25 18.39 5.75
C TYR A 7 -13.74 17.18 4.96
N ARG A 8 -14.22 16.99 3.72
CA ARG A 8 -13.80 15.87 2.86
C ARG A 8 -12.29 15.90 2.56
N ARG A 9 -11.71 17.09 2.36
CA ARG A 9 -10.27 17.26 2.16
C ARG A 9 -9.46 16.96 3.43
N SER A 10 -9.93 17.37 4.61
CA SER A 10 -9.25 17.06 5.88
C SER A 10 -9.21 15.56 6.17
N TYR A 11 -10.32 14.83 5.94
CA TYR A 11 -10.34 13.38 6.09
C TYR A 11 -9.40 12.67 5.11
N PHE A 12 -9.34 13.14 3.86
CA PHE A 12 -8.42 12.61 2.86
C PHE A 12 -6.96 12.76 3.31
N ILE A 13 -6.58 13.96 3.78
CA ILE A 13 -5.22 14.23 4.26
C ILE A 13 -4.88 13.38 5.48
N LYS A 14 -5.80 13.27 6.45
CA LYS A 14 -5.60 12.42 7.64
C LYS A 14 -5.42 10.95 7.29
N ALA A 15 -6.23 10.44 6.36
CA ALA A 15 -6.11 9.08 5.87
C ALA A 15 -4.74 8.86 5.23
N LEU A 16 -4.31 9.79 4.36
CA LEU A 16 -3.02 9.72 3.68
C LEU A 16 -1.85 9.75 4.68
N ILE A 17 -1.86 10.66 5.65
CA ILE A 17 -0.84 10.70 6.72
C ILE A 17 -0.78 9.37 7.48
N LEU A 18 -1.93 8.82 7.84
CA LEU A 18 -2.00 7.55 8.56
C LEU A 18 -1.47 6.39 7.71
N THR A 19 -1.81 6.34 6.41
CA THR A 19 -1.27 5.30 5.52
C THR A 19 0.23 5.42 5.39
N THR A 20 0.77 6.62 5.15
CA THR A 20 2.20 6.83 5.03
C THR A 20 2.95 6.40 6.29
N ILE A 21 2.43 6.69 7.48
CA ILE A 21 3.02 6.25 8.76
C ILE A 21 3.04 4.71 8.84
N ILE A 22 1.92 4.06 8.55
CA ILE A 22 1.82 2.59 8.58
C ILE A 22 2.77 1.95 7.56
N VAL A 23 2.80 2.47 6.33
CA VAL A 23 3.70 1.99 5.27
C VAL A 23 5.16 2.12 5.69
N SER A 24 5.51 3.25 6.31
CA SER A 24 6.89 3.51 6.77
C SER A 24 7.31 2.53 7.85
N ILE A 25 6.41 2.23 8.81
CA ILE A 25 6.67 1.22 9.85
C ILE A 25 6.84 -0.15 9.22
N LEU A 26 5.93 -0.56 8.32
CA LEU A 26 6.01 -1.85 7.64
C LEU A 26 7.31 -1.97 6.83
N GLY A 27 7.67 -0.95 6.05
CA GLY A 27 8.90 -0.93 5.25
C GLY A 27 10.16 -1.00 6.11
N TYR A 28 10.17 -0.36 7.27
CA TYR A 28 11.28 -0.46 8.21
C TYR A 28 11.39 -1.86 8.82
N VAL A 29 10.26 -2.48 9.18
CA VAL A 29 10.25 -3.86 9.68
C VAL A 29 10.74 -4.83 8.60
N ASP A 30 10.20 -4.71 7.38
CA ASP A 30 10.57 -5.55 6.22
C ASP A 30 12.08 -5.47 5.93
N PHE A 31 12.62 -4.24 5.95
CA PHE A 31 14.06 -3.98 5.78
C PHE A 31 14.94 -4.65 6.85
N ILE A 32 14.51 -4.66 8.12
CA ILE A 32 15.26 -5.31 9.20
C ILE A 32 15.13 -6.82 9.14
N THR A 33 13.95 -7.34 8.79
CA THR A 33 13.70 -8.78 8.78
C THR A 33 14.40 -9.49 7.64
N GLY A 34 14.64 -8.83 6.50
CA GLY A 34 15.45 -9.30 5.37
C GLY A 34 14.90 -10.50 4.61
N GLU A 35 14.40 -11.52 5.30
CA GLU A 35 13.98 -12.80 4.73
C GLU A 35 12.47 -13.07 4.90
N ILE A 36 11.83 -12.47 5.89
CA ILE A 36 10.39 -12.62 6.12
C ILE A 36 9.68 -11.54 5.33
N SER A 37 9.41 -11.79 4.05
CA SER A 37 8.56 -10.90 3.26
C SER A 37 7.17 -10.82 3.91
N ILE A 38 6.85 -9.68 4.53
CA ILE A 38 5.59 -9.52 5.27
C ILE A 38 4.46 -9.07 4.33
N ASP A 39 4.37 -9.68 3.15
CA ASP A 39 3.41 -9.36 2.09
C ASP A 39 1.97 -9.32 2.60
N ILE A 40 1.63 -10.23 3.51
CA ILE A 40 0.27 -10.35 4.03
C ILE A 40 -0.16 -9.13 4.84
N LEU A 41 0.77 -8.46 5.54
CA LEU A 41 0.48 -7.23 6.28
C LEU A 41 0.24 -6.07 5.31
N TYR A 42 1.04 -5.96 4.25
CA TYR A 42 0.81 -4.97 3.18
C TYR A 42 -0.58 -5.16 2.56
N ILE A 43 -0.95 -6.41 2.24
CA ILE A 43 -2.28 -6.73 1.69
C ILE A 43 -3.39 -6.34 2.67
N PHE A 44 -3.25 -6.69 3.95
CA PHE A 44 -4.26 -6.35 4.96
C PHE A 44 -4.44 -4.85 5.11
N CYS A 45 -3.34 -4.10 5.16
CA CYS A 45 -3.35 -2.65 5.18
C CYS A 45 -4.01 -2.07 3.92
N LEU A 46 -3.69 -2.59 2.73
CA LEU A 46 -4.33 -2.15 1.48
C LEU A 46 -5.84 -2.35 1.50
N CYS A 47 -6.29 -3.52 1.96
CA CYS A 47 -7.69 -3.86 2.11
C CYS A 47 -8.39 -2.88 3.06
N ALA A 48 -7.81 -2.65 4.24
CA ALA A 48 -8.35 -1.72 5.23
C ALA A 48 -8.44 -0.29 4.67
N VAL A 49 -7.35 0.23 4.09
CA VAL A 49 -7.30 1.58 3.51
C VAL A 49 -8.37 1.72 2.42
N THR A 50 -8.39 0.80 1.46
CA THR A 50 -9.34 0.83 0.34
C THR A 50 -10.79 0.73 0.83
N TRP A 51 -11.05 -0.09 1.84
CA TRP A 51 -12.37 -0.30 2.42
C TRP A 51 -12.86 0.91 3.22
N TYR A 52 -12.06 1.45 4.14
CA TYR A 52 -12.50 2.54 5.00
C TYR A 52 -12.45 3.91 4.32
N THR A 53 -11.70 4.04 3.22
CA THR A 53 -11.62 5.28 2.46
C THR A 53 -12.29 5.12 1.09
N ASN A 54 -11.51 5.10 0.02
CA ASN A 54 -11.94 4.89 -1.35
C ASN A 54 -10.80 4.28 -2.18
N ARG A 55 -11.15 3.89 -3.40
CA ARG A 55 -10.21 3.30 -4.35
C ARG A 55 -9.05 4.23 -4.74
N LEU A 56 -9.26 5.55 -4.78
CA LEU A 56 -8.19 6.49 -5.14
C LEU A 56 -7.09 6.52 -4.08
N ILE A 57 -7.45 6.60 -2.80
CA ILE A 57 -6.48 6.53 -1.69
C ILE A 57 -5.81 5.16 -1.67
N GLY A 58 -6.56 4.08 -1.93
CA GLY A 58 -5.98 2.75 -2.11
C GLY A 58 -4.87 2.74 -3.16
N MET A 59 -5.10 3.33 -4.34
CA MET A 59 -4.08 3.42 -5.40
C MET A 59 -2.86 4.26 -5.00
N ILE A 60 -3.04 5.33 -4.22
CA ILE A 60 -1.91 6.11 -3.69
C ILE A 60 -1.09 5.27 -2.71
N CYS A 61 -1.76 4.52 -1.83
CA CYS A 61 -1.12 3.61 -0.87
C CYS A 61 -0.29 2.52 -1.59
N ILE A 62 -0.75 2.02 -2.74
CA ILE A 62 0.02 1.09 -3.58
C ILE A 62 1.35 1.71 -4.02
N LEU A 63 1.37 2.98 -4.41
CA LEU A 63 2.62 3.65 -4.80
C LEU A 63 3.61 3.70 -3.63
N GLU A 64 3.12 4.01 -2.41
CA GLU A 64 3.95 4.01 -1.21
C GLU A 64 4.50 2.60 -0.92
N PHE A 65 3.68 1.56 -1.07
CA PHE A 65 4.10 0.16 -0.89
C PHE A 65 5.17 -0.26 -1.90
N ILE A 66 4.97 0.05 -3.18
CA ILE A 66 5.95 -0.26 -4.22
C ILE A 66 7.28 0.41 -3.91
N LEU A 67 7.27 1.69 -3.54
CA LEU A 67 8.49 2.41 -3.19
C LEU A 67 9.19 1.77 -1.99
N ALA A 68 8.46 1.46 -0.92
CA ALA A 68 9.02 0.82 0.27
C ALA A 68 9.63 -0.56 -0.06
N LYS A 69 8.87 -1.43 -0.72
CA LYS A 69 9.28 -2.79 -1.10
C LYS A 69 10.44 -2.81 -2.09
N THR A 70 10.38 -2.00 -3.15
CA THR A 70 11.45 -1.94 -4.14
C THR A 70 12.75 -1.46 -3.50
N THR A 71 12.65 -0.50 -2.57
CA THR A 71 13.83 -0.02 -1.85
C THR A 71 14.41 -1.10 -0.94
N ALA A 72 13.56 -1.80 -0.18
CA ALA A 72 14.00 -2.91 0.68
C ALA A 72 14.64 -4.05 -0.14
N ASP A 73 13.96 -4.54 -1.18
CA ASP A 73 14.45 -5.61 -2.06
C ASP A 73 15.73 -5.19 -2.78
N TYR A 74 15.85 -3.93 -3.22
CA TYR A 74 17.07 -3.42 -3.84
C TYR A 74 18.27 -3.49 -2.89
N TYR A 75 18.13 -3.00 -1.66
CA TYR A 75 19.22 -3.04 -0.68
C TYR A 75 19.58 -4.46 -0.26
N ASP A 76 18.63 -5.38 -0.28
CA ASP A 76 18.91 -6.77 0.08
C ASP A 76 19.56 -7.55 -1.08
N GLN A 77 19.07 -7.38 -2.30
CA GLN A 77 19.62 -8.08 -3.47
C GLN A 77 20.95 -7.52 -3.97
N VAL A 78 21.28 -6.25 -3.71
CA VAL A 78 22.63 -5.73 -3.92
C VAL A 78 23.67 -6.53 -3.10
N LYS A 79 23.29 -7.08 -1.94
CA LYS A 79 24.17 -7.94 -1.14
C LYS A 79 24.34 -9.34 -1.76
N ILE A 80 23.31 -9.84 -2.44
CA ILE A 80 23.23 -11.21 -2.97
C ILE A 80 23.71 -11.28 -4.44
N GLY A 81 23.73 -10.16 -5.17
CA GLY A 81 24.21 -10.06 -6.55
C GLY A 81 23.20 -10.50 -7.61
N SER A 82 21.90 -10.45 -7.31
CA SER A 82 20.83 -10.87 -8.23
C SER A 82 19.96 -9.70 -8.72
N HIS A 83 19.41 -9.81 -9.94
CA HIS A 83 18.42 -8.86 -10.51
C HIS A 83 16.95 -9.28 -10.29
N LEU A 84 16.67 -10.13 -9.29
CA LEU A 84 15.33 -10.65 -9.01
C LEU A 84 14.35 -9.56 -8.50
N TYR A 85 14.85 -8.41 -8.03
CA TYR A 85 14.06 -7.34 -7.43
C TYR A 85 13.13 -6.67 -8.44
N GLU A 86 13.52 -6.62 -9.72
CA GLU A 86 12.71 -6.10 -10.82
C GLU A 86 11.46 -6.97 -11.02
N TRP A 87 11.65 -8.29 -11.00
CA TRP A 87 10.57 -9.26 -11.11
C TRP A 87 9.65 -9.24 -9.88
N ASN A 88 10.22 -9.18 -8.67
CA ASN A 88 9.45 -9.04 -7.44
C ASN A 88 8.59 -7.77 -7.46
N THR A 89 9.19 -6.64 -7.83
CA THR A 89 8.51 -5.35 -7.93
C THR A 89 7.31 -5.43 -8.87
N PHE A 90 7.49 -6.03 -10.05
CA PHE A 90 6.38 -6.25 -10.98
C PHE A 90 5.25 -7.10 -10.37
N ASN A 91 5.59 -8.20 -9.69
CA ASN A 91 4.61 -9.05 -9.01
C ASN A 91 3.85 -8.30 -7.91
N TYR A 92 4.54 -7.49 -7.10
CA TYR A 92 3.91 -6.66 -6.07
C TYR A 92 2.92 -5.66 -6.67
N VAL A 93 3.31 -4.97 -7.75
CA VAL A 93 2.44 -4.01 -8.46
C VAL A 93 1.15 -4.70 -8.91
N VAL A 94 1.27 -5.82 -9.62
CA VAL A 94 0.10 -6.56 -10.14
C VAL A 94 -0.80 -7.02 -8.99
N MET A 95 -0.22 -7.63 -7.96
CA MET A 95 -0.94 -8.15 -6.81
C MET A 95 -1.72 -7.04 -6.08
N TYR A 96 -1.05 -5.95 -5.71
CA TYR A 96 -1.69 -4.87 -4.96
C TYR A 96 -2.76 -4.16 -5.80
N VAL A 97 -2.52 -3.93 -7.10
CA VAL A 97 -3.54 -3.34 -7.98
C VAL A 97 -4.78 -4.23 -8.02
N VAL A 98 -4.64 -5.53 -8.30
CA VAL A 98 -5.77 -6.47 -8.36
C VAL A 98 -6.55 -6.47 -7.05
N ILE A 99 -5.88 -6.52 -5.90
CA ILE A 99 -6.51 -6.50 -4.59
C ILE A 99 -7.30 -5.20 -4.37
N CYS A 100 -6.71 -4.03 -4.63
CA CYS A 100 -7.40 -2.75 -4.48
C CYS A 100 -8.63 -2.65 -5.40
N LEU A 101 -8.54 -3.18 -6.63
CA LEU A 101 -9.69 -3.25 -7.55
C LEU A 101 -10.81 -4.14 -7.00
N CYS A 102 -10.45 -5.34 -6.52
CA CYS A 102 -11.39 -6.30 -5.96
C CYS A 102 -12.09 -5.75 -4.72
N VAL A 103 -11.33 -5.21 -3.76
CA VAL A 103 -11.87 -4.61 -2.53
C VAL A 103 -12.78 -3.42 -2.84
N GLY A 104 -12.37 -2.55 -3.76
CA GLY A 104 -13.20 -1.42 -4.19
C GLY A 104 -14.51 -1.84 -4.86
N LYS A 105 -14.48 -2.89 -5.69
CA LYS A 105 -15.70 -3.46 -6.31
C LYS A 105 -16.59 -4.15 -5.27
N LEU A 106 -16.00 -4.91 -4.35
CA LEU A 106 -16.72 -5.61 -3.29
C LEU A 106 -17.47 -4.61 -2.39
N LYS A 107 -16.78 -3.56 -1.93
CA LYS A 107 -17.40 -2.47 -1.15
C LYS A 107 -18.60 -1.88 -1.89
N LYS A 108 -18.44 -1.58 -3.18
CA LYS A 108 -19.53 -1.02 -4.00
C LYS A 108 -20.70 -1.99 -4.17
N SER A 109 -20.45 -3.30 -4.20
CA SER A 109 -21.49 -4.32 -4.33
C SER A 109 -22.27 -4.54 -3.03
N LEU A 110 -21.63 -4.37 -1.87
CA LEU A 110 -22.24 -4.62 -0.56
C LEU A 110 -23.11 -3.45 -0.08
N TYR A 111 -22.72 -2.22 -0.42
CA TYR A 111 -23.46 -0.99 -0.10
C TYR A 111 -24.36 -0.50 -1.24
N ARG A 112 -24.61 -1.35 -2.24
CA ARG A 112 -25.62 -1.16 -3.28
C ARG A 112 -26.91 -1.83 -2.86
#